data_AF-A0A2U8WED6-F1
#
_entry.id   AF-A0A2U8WED6-F1
#
_cell.length_a   1.000
_cell.length_b   1.000
_cell.length_c   1.000
_cell.angle_alpha   90.00
_cell.angle_beta   90.00
_cell.angle_gamma   90.00
#
_symmetry.space_group_name_H-M   'P 1'
#
loop_
_entity.id
_entity.type
_entity.pdbx_description
1 polymer ?
#
loop_
_entity_poly.entity_id
_entity_poly.type
_entity_poly.pdbx_seq_one_letter_code
_entity_poly.pdbx_strand_id
1 'polypeptide(L)'
;MSGDRPSRSGIPVLVELRADHAIARPVSLAQALRRFGLDLEQAHGALNDIKARHRVRLELYVCERSGPPDDFQEFGLDVRLVEAGSWSGFHDPRIMEAAPST
;
A
#
# COMPACT_ATOMS: atom_id res chain seq x y z
N MET A 1 -1.03 -25.75 -6.62
CA MET A 1 -0.31 -25.19 -5.45
C MET A 1 -0.91 -23.82 -5.19
N SER A 2 -1.77 -23.71 -4.18
CA SER A 2 -2.42 -22.44 -3.83
C SER A 2 -1.38 -21.51 -3.24
N GLY A 3 -1.00 -20.49 -4.02
CA GLY A 3 -0.13 -19.43 -3.56
C GLY A 3 -0.77 -18.77 -2.34
N ASP A 4 0.01 -18.72 -1.27
CA ASP A 4 -0.24 -18.01 -0.02
C ASP A 4 -0.45 -16.51 -0.33
N ARG A 5 -1.63 -16.14 -0.84
CA ARG A 5 -2.05 -14.76 -0.93
C ARG A 5 -2.37 -14.35 0.51
N PRO A 6 -1.70 -13.34 1.07
CA PRO A 6 -2.09 -12.82 2.36
C PRO A 6 -3.57 -12.45 2.27
N SER A 7 -4.38 -13.03 3.16
CA SER A 7 -5.81 -12.75 3.18
C SER A 7 -5.99 -11.24 3.31
N ARG A 8 -6.73 -10.63 2.37
CA ARG A 8 -7.26 -9.26 2.47
C ARG A 8 -8.36 -9.19 3.56
N SER A 9 -8.13 -9.85 4.68
CA SER A 9 -9.00 -9.86 5.85
C SER A 9 -8.57 -8.69 6.71
N GLY A 10 -9.30 -7.58 6.63
CA GLY A 10 -9.01 -6.37 7.38
C GLY A 10 -9.82 -5.19 6.90
N ILE A 11 -9.76 -4.09 7.63
CA ILE A 11 -10.34 -2.81 7.22
C ILE A 11 -9.35 -2.16 6.27
N PRO A 12 -9.75 -1.83 5.02
CA PRO A 12 -8.87 -1.12 4.10
C PRO A 12 -8.64 0.30 4.64
N VAL A 13 -7.38 0.69 4.76
CA VAL A 13 -6.94 2.03 5.13
C VAL A 13 -5.99 2.55 4.06
N LEU A 14 -6.22 3.79 3.64
CA LEU A 14 -5.28 4.47 2.75
C LEU A 14 -4.23 5.15 3.61
N VAL A 15 -2.97 4.87 3.30
CA VAL A 15 -1.84 5.52 3.96
C VAL A 15 -0.94 6.15 2.93
N GLU A 16 -0.24 7.17 3.39
CA GLU A 16 0.87 7.76 2.72
C GLU A 16 2.13 7.48 3.53
N LEU A 17 3.11 6.86 2.88
CA LEU A 17 4.41 6.57 3.46
C LEU A 17 5.44 7.51 2.85
N ARG A 18 6.20 8.23 3.68
CA ARG A 18 7.29 9.10 3.24
C ARG A 18 8.62 8.65 3.83
N ALA A 19 9.63 8.46 2.98
CA ALA A 19 10.99 8.17 3.37
C ALA A 19 11.81 9.46 3.41
N ASP A 20 12.00 9.99 4.61
CA ASP A 20 12.85 11.18 4.83
C ASP A 20 14.34 10.85 4.69
N HIS A 21 14.69 9.57 4.86
CA HIS A 21 16.06 9.06 4.76
C HIS A 21 16.10 7.74 3.99
N ALA A 22 17.32 7.26 3.68
CA ALA A 22 17.50 5.96 3.07
C ALA A 22 16.96 4.84 3.97
N ILE A 23 16.17 3.93 3.40
CA ILE A 23 15.58 2.80 4.11
C ILE A 23 16.69 1.83 4.52
N ALA A 24 16.95 1.72 5.82
CA ALA A 24 18.02 0.87 6.34
C ALA A 24 17.76 -0.63 6.17
N ARG A 25 16.48 -1.06 6.18
CA ARG A 25 16.07 -2.48 6.21
C ARG A 25 15.00 -2.82 5.16
N PRO A 26 15.35 -2.79 3.86
CA PRO A 26 14.38 -2.96 2.76
C PRO A 26 13.64 -4.32 2.79
N VAL A 27 14.32 -5.41 3.18
CA VAL A 27 13.70 -6.74 3.25
C VAL A 27 12.69 -6.82 4.40
N SER A 28 13.01 -6.24 5.55
CA SER A 28 12.09 -6.20 6.69
C SER A 28 10.87 -5.32 6.40
N LEU A 29 11.06 -4.19 5.71
CA LEU A 29 9.95 -3.36 5.24
C LEU A 29 9.03 -4.11 4.27
N ALA A 30 9.59 -4.83 3.30
CA ALA A 30 8.80 -5.65 2.38
C ALA A 30 8.00 -6.74 3.11
N GLN A 31 8.58 -7.36 4.15
CA GLN A 31 7.87 -8.32 5.00
C GLN A 31 6.74 -7.66 5.81
N ALA A 32 6.97 -6.45 6.33
CA ALA A 32 5.96 -5.68 7.05
C ALA A 32 4.78 -5.33 6.13
N LEU A 33 5.04 -4.81 4.93
CA LEU A 33 4.01 -4.52 3.91
C LEU A 33 3.13 -5.74 3.61
N ARG A 34 3.72 -6.94 3.56
CA ARG A 34 2.97 -8.18 3.35
C ARG A 34 2.01 -8.54 4.50
N ARG A 35 2.32 -8.15 5.74
CA ARG A 35 1.42 -8.33 6.90
C ARG A 35 0.15 -7.48 6.78
N PHE A 36 0.24 -6.36 6.06
CA PHE A 36 -0.88 -5.48 5.76
C PHE A 36 -1.63 -5.86 4.46
N GLY A 37 -1.49 -7.10 3.99
CA GLY A 37 -2.28 -7.63 2.88
C GLY A 37 -1.71 -7.39 1.48
N LEU A 38 -0.50 -6.83 1.36
CA LEU A 38 0.19 -6.73 0.06
C LEU A 38 0.79 -8.08 -0.31
N ASP A 39 0.66 -8.50 -1.57
CA ASP A 39 1.44 -9.62 -2.08
C ASP A 39 2.90 -9.22 -2.36
N LEU A 40 3.74 -10.19 -2.72
CA LEU A 40 5.17 -9.96 -2.89
C LEU A 40 5.48 -8.95 -4.03
N GLU A 41 4.71 -8.99 -5.11
CA GLU A 41 4.89 -8.09 -6.25
C GLU A 41 4.52 -6.66 -5.85
N GLN A 42 3.37 -6.50 -5.18
CA GLN A 42 2.93 -5.21 -4.64
C GLN A 42 3.91 -4.63 -3.62
N ALA A 43 4.40 -5.45 -2.67
CA ALA A 43 5.37 -5.01 -1.67
C ALA A 43 6.70 -4.60 -2.31
N HIS A 44 7.15 -5.31 -3.34
CA HIS A 44 8.36 -4.97 -4.08
C HIS A 44 8.18 -3.66 -4.89
N GLY A 45 7.03 -3.50 -5.55
CA GLY A 45 6.67 -2.27 -6.25
C GLY A 45 6.65 -1.06 -5.31
N ALA A 46 5.95 -1.19 -4.17
CA ALA A 46 5.90 -0.16 -3.15
C ALA A 46 7.29 0.22 -2.64
N LEU A 47 8.16 -0.76 -2.37
CA LEU A 47 9.54 -0.49 -1.95
C LEU A 47 10.32 0.31 -3.00
N ASN A 48 10.19 -0.04 -4.28
CA ASN A 48 10.84 0.68 -5.37
C ASN A 48 10.29 2.11 -5.50
N ASP A 49 8.98 2.29 -5.37
CA ASP A 49 8.34 3.61 -5.42
C ASP A 49 8.76 4.50 -4.25
N ILE A 50 8.83 3.96 -3.02
CA ILE A 50 9.34 4.69 -1.84
C ILE A 50 10.78 5.14 -2.11
N LYS A 51 11.64 4.25 -2.63
CA LYS A 51 13.04 4.57 -2.93
C LYS A 51 13.18 5.62 -4.05
N ALA A 52 12.30 5.60 -5.05
CA ALA A 52 12.40 6.49 -6.20
C ALA A 52 11.78 7.87 -5.97
N ARG A 53 10.65 7.94 -5.25
CA ARG A 53 9.83 9.15 -5.11
C ARG A 53 9.86 9.75 -3.71
N HIS A 54 10.50 9.06 -2.75
CA HIS A 54 10.50 9.40 -1.32
C HIS A 54 9.11 9.45 -0.66
N ARG A 55 8.03 9.23 -1.42
CA ARG A 55 6.64 9.25 -0.96
C ARG A 55 5.81 8.32 -1.83
N VAL A 56 5.01 7.47 -1.21
CA VAL A 56 4.06 6.59 -1.89
C VAL A 56 2.73 6.57 -1.14
N ARG A 57 1.63 6.35 -1.86
CA ARG A 57 0.31 6.10 -1.26
C ARG A 57 -0.06 4.65 -1.50
N LEU A 58 -0.52 3.97 -0.45
CA LEU A 58 -0.84 2.54 -0.47
C LEU A 58 -2.17 2.30 0.23
N GLU A 59 -2.95 1.37 -0.32
CA GLU A 59 -4.06 0.75 0.40
C GLU A 59 -3.52 -0.44 1.20
N LEU A 60 -3.69 -0.38 2.51
CA LEU A 60 -3.29 -1.41 3.46
C LEU A 60 -4.52 -2.02 4.12
N TYR A 61 -4.46 -3.29 4.47
CA TYR A 61 -5.53 -4.00 5.18
C TYR A 61 -5.14 -4.17 6.63
N VAL A 62 -5.81 -3.43 7.52
CA VAL A 62 -5.53 -3.49 8.97
C VAL A 62 -6.43 -4.54 9.62
N CYS A 63 -5.82 -5.46 10.35
CA CYS A 63 -6.48 -6.47 11.16
C CYS A 63 -5.72 -6.68 12.48
N GLU A 64 -6.29 -7.47 13.41
CA GLU A 64 -5.64 -7.77 14.70
C GLU A 64 -4.23 -8.36 14.56
N ARG A 65 -3.91 -9.00 13.43
CA ARG A 65 -2.60 -9.61 13.16
C ARG A 65 -1.59 -8.69 12.49
N SER A 66 -2.04 -7.62 11.81
CA SER A 66 -1.16 -6.73 11.06
C SER A 66 -0.51 -5.66 11.95
N GLY A 67 -1.16 -5.32 13.07
CA GLY A 67 -0.76 -4.17 13.89
C GLY A 67 -1.22 -2.83 13.29
N PRO A 68 -0.89 -1.70 13.94
CA PRO A 68 -1.19 -0.36 13.44
C PRO A 68 -0.24 0.04 12.30
N PRO A 69 -0.69 0.82 11.30
CA PRO A 69 0.17 1.32 10.23
C PRO A 69 1.36 2.16 10.72
N ASP A 70 1.26 2.79 11.90
CA ASP A 70 2.35 3.58 12.50
C ASP A 70 3.63 2.76 12.76
N ASP A 71 3.55 1.43 12.79
CA ASP A 71 4.72 0.55 12.93
C ASP A 71 5.76 0.80 11.81
N PHE A 72 5.36 1.33 10.64
CA PHE A 72 6.33 1.66 9.59
C PHE A 72 7.35 2.74 9.98
N GLN A 73 7.10 3.51 11.05
CA GLN A 73 8.07 4.45 11.62
C GLN A 73 9.36 3.75 12.08
N GLU A 74 9.30 2.46 12.46
CA GLU A 74 10.49 1.67 12.82
C GLU A 74 11.49 1.53 11.65
N PHE A 75 11.00 1.66 10.41
CA PHE A 75 11.80 1.59 9.20
C PHE A 75 12.25 2.97 8.69
N GLY A 76 11.97 4.03 9.45
CA GLY A 76 12.28 5.41 9.08
C GLY A 76 11.28 6.02 8.08
N LEU A 77 10.03 5.54 8.09
CA LEU A 77 8.95 6.08 7.28
C LEU A 77 8.01 6.95 8.11
N ASP A 78 7.74 8.17 7.67
CA ASP A 78 6.60 8.96 8.17
C ASP A 78 5.31 8.35 7.59
N VAL A 79 4.32 8.13 8.45
CA VAL A 79 3.04 7.50 8.09
C VAL A 79 1.93 8.52 8.27
N ARG A 80 1.10 8.69 7.25
CA ARG A 80 -0.10 9.53 7.32
C ARG A 80 -1.30 8.77 6.81
N LEU A 81 -2.33 8.64 7.65
CA LEU A 81 -3.63 8.15 7.20
C LEU A 81 -4.25 9.17 6.25
N VAL A 82 -4.70 8.71 5.10
CA VAL A 82 -5.39 9.53 4.11
C VAL A 82 -6.87 9.22 4.23
N GLU A 83 -7.69 10.21 4.57
CA GLU A 83 -9.14 10.02 4.58
C GLU A 83 -9.63 9.65 3.18
N ALA A 84 -10.48 8.62 3.10
CA ALA A 84 -11.01 8.08 1.85
C ALA A 84 -11.80 9.12 1.00
N GLY A 85 -12.10 10.30 1.56
CA GLY A 85 -12.79 11.39 0.88
C GLY A 85 -11.97 12.20 -0.12
N SER A 86 -10.66 11.95 -0.27
CA SER A 86 -9.78 12.71 -1.18
C SER A 86 -9.03 11.82 -2.16
N TRP A 87 -9.76 10.94 -2.86
CA TRP A 87 -9.22 10.16 -3.96
C TRP A 87 -10.06 10.34 -5.23
N SER A 88 -9.71 11.35 -6.02
CA SER A 88 -10.03 11.41 -7.45
C SER A 88 -8.76 11.07 -8.20
N GLY A 89 -8.49 9.79 -8.49
CA GLY A 89 -7.26 9.49 -9.22
C GLY A 89 -6.81 8.05 -9.43
N PHE A 90 -7.60 7.02 -9.11
CA PHE A 90 -7.39 5.76 -9.83
C PHE A 90 -8.17 5.84 -11.13
N HIS A 91 -7.46 6.20 -12.21
CA HIS A 91 -7.93 5.93 -13.56
C HIS A 91 -8.18 4.43 -13.66
N ASP A 92 -9.44 4.06 -13.69
CA ASP A 92 -9.90 2.73 -14.08
C ASP A 92 -9.88 2.69 -15.62
N PRO A 93 -8.97 1.96 -16.28
CA PRO A 93 -8.96 1.88 -17.74
C PRO A 93 -10.06 0.95 -18.31
N ARG A 94 -11.12 0.61 -17.55
CA ARG A 94 -12.17 -0.32 -18.00
C ARG A 94 -13.58 0.27 -18.12
N ILE A 95 -13.75 1.59 -18.06
CA ILE A 95 -15.02 2.23 -18.43
C ILE A 95 -14.88 2.95 -19.78
N MET A 96 -14.81 2.17 -20.87
CA MET A 96 -15.07 2.65 -22.24
C MET A 96 -15.88 1.61 -23.01
N GLU A 97 -17.05 1.23 -22.52
CA GLU A 97 -18.19 0.71 -23.29
C GLU A 97 -19.43 0.93 -22.40
N ALA A 98 -20.55 1.52 -22.79
CA ALA A 98 -21.02 1.98 -24.08
C ALA A 98 -21.95 3.19 -23.82
N ALA A 99 -21.82 4.24 -24.63
CA ALA A 99 -22.87 5.25 -24.75
C ALA A 99 -23.90 4.74 -25.78
N PRO A 100 -25.21 4.76 -25.49
CA PRO A 100 -26.22 4.41 -26.47
C PRO A 100 -26.32 5.54 -27.50
N SER A 101 -26.08 5.22 -28.78
CA SER A 101 -26.43 6.11 -29.88
C SER A 101 -27.81 5.71 -30.40
N THR A 102 -28.76 6.62 -30.16
CA THR A 102 -29.98 6.97 -30.92
C THR A 102 -30.82 5.84 -31.54
#